data_AF-A0A7J3CVK9-F1
#
_entry.id   AF-A0A7J3CVK9-F1
#
_cell.length_a   1.000
_cell.length_b   1.000
_cell.length_c   1.000
_cell.angle_alpha   90.00
_cell.angle_beta   90.00
_cell.angle_gamma   90.00
#
_symmetry.space_group_name_H-M   'P 1'
#
loop_
_entity.id
_entity.type
_entity.pdbx_description
1 polymer ?
#
loop_
_entity_poly.entity_id
_entity_poly.type
_entity_poly.pdbx_seq_one_letter_code
_entity_poly.pdbx_strand_id
1 'polypeptide(L)' 'MGRIKTALIKRTAKQLLESSPELFGTDFEHNKAALRNIISAKRMRNSIAGYITRLKKREAEKKK' A
#
# COMPACT_ATOMS: atom_id res chain seq x y z
N MET A 1 20.05 -6.21 -11.10
CA MET A 1 19.33 -5.33 -10.15
C MET A 1 17.92 -5.89 -9.93
N GLY A 2 17.63 -6.43 -8.74
CA GLY A 2 16.39 -7.18 -8.47
C GLY A 2 15.14 -6.30 -8.36
N ARG A 3 13.96 -6.91 -8.56
CA ARG A 3 12.63 -6.26 -8.44
C ARG A 3 12.23 -6.03 -6.97
N ILE A 4 13.07 -5.34 -6.21
CA ILE A 4 12.85 -5.07 -4.78
C ILE A 4 12.32 -3.64 -4.60
N LYS A 5 11.18 -3.50 -3.92
CA LYS A 5 10.65 -2.18 -3.54
C LYS A 5 11.60 -1.51 -2.55
N THR A 6 11.85 -0.22 -2.74
CA THR A 6 12.71 0.60 -1.88
C THR A 6 12.17 0.66 -0.45
N ALA A 7 13.06 0.92 0.51
CA ALA A 7 12.68 1.05 1.92
C ALA A 7 11.65 2.16 2.16
N LEU A 8 11.75 3.27 1.43
CA LEU A 8 10.81 4.39 1.49
C LEU A 8 9.38 3.95 1.19
N ILE A 9 9.17 3.21 0.09
CA ILE A 9 7.84 2.69 -0.29
C ILE A 9 7.25 1.82 0.82
N LYS A 10 8.07 0.94 1.43
CA LYS A 10 7.62 0.03 2.49
C LYS A 10 7.27 0.79 3.77
N ARG A 11 8.09 1.78 4.15
CA ARG A 11 7.89 2.60 5.35
C ARG A 11 6.64 3.47 5.22
N THR A 12 6.49 4.19 4.10
CA THR A 12 5.31 5.03 3.86
C THR A 12 4.03 4.21 3.85
N ALA A 13 4.05 3.04 3.21
CA ALA A 13 2.89 2.15 3.19
C ALA A 13 2.50 1.65 4.60
N LYS A 14 3.47 1.30 5.45
CA LYS A 14 3.20 0.92 6.85
C LYS A 14 2.60 2.08 7.64
N GLN A 15 3.21 3.26 7.58
CA GLN A 15 2.72 4.45 8.29
C GLN A 15 1.28 4.81 7.89
N LEU A 16 0.95 4.70 6.61
CA LEU A 16 -0.42 4.93 6.11
C LEU A 16 -1.40 3.88 6.64
N LEU A 17 -0.98 2.62 6.70
CA LEU A 17 -1.80 1.54 7.22
C LEU A 17 -2.03 1.66 8.73
N GLU A 18 -1.03 2.14 9.47
CA GLU A 18 -1.12 2.42 10.91
C GLU A 18 -2.02 3.62 11.21
N SER A 19 -1.94 4.67 10.39
CA SER A 19 -2.73 5.91 10.60
C SER A 19 -4.19 5.76 10.17
N SER A 20 -4.49 4.91 9.17
CA SER A 20 -5.84 4.76 8.64
C SER A 20 -6.09 3.34 8.10
N PRO A 21 -6.13 2.32 8.98
CA PRO A 21 -6.26 0.92 8.56
C PRO A 21 -7.59 0.61 7.87
N GLU A 22 -8.63 1.38 8.15
CA GLU A 22 -9.98 1.26 7.59
C GLU A 22 -10.13 1.81 6.17
N LEU A 23 -9.29 2.78 5.76
CA LEU A 23 -9.31 3.36 4.41
C LEU A 23 -8.66 2.44 3.37
N PHE A 24 -7.95 1.39 3.80
CA PHE A 24 -7.20 0.50 2.92
C PHE A 24 -7.76 -0.92 2.94
N GLY A 25 -8.06 -1.43 1.75
CA GLY A 25 -8.63 -2.75 1.52
C GLY A 25 -7.74 -3.69 0.71
N THR A 26 -8.33 -4.79 0.26
CA THR A 26 -7.71 -5.74 -0.69
C THR A 26 -7.74 -5.25 -2.14
N ASP A 27 -8.49 -4.18 -2.41
CA ASP A 27 -8.71 -3.66 -3.75
C ASP A 27 -7.69 -2.60 -4.14
N PHE A 28 -7.07 -2.80 -5.31
CA PHE A 28 -6.02 -1.90 -5.79
C PHE A 28 -6.55 -0.52 -6.16
N GLU A 29 -7.71 -0.44 -6.83
CA GLU A 29 -8.28 0.85 -7.25
C GLU A 29 -8.68 1.72 -6.08
N HIS A 30 -9.30 1.13 -5.05
CA HIS A 30 -9.68 1.84 -3.84
C HIS A 30 -8.43 2.43 -3.14
N ASN A 31 -7.40 1.60 -2.95
CA ASN A 31 -6.13 2.03 -2.34
C ASN A 31 -5.46 3.12 -3.18
N LYS A 32 -5.48 3.02 -4.51
CA LYS A 32 -4.89 4.02 -5.42
C LYS A 32 -5.65 5.34 -5.38
N ALA A 33 -6.98 5.32 -5.27
CA ALA A 33 -7.81 6.51 -5.14
C ALA A 33 -7.52 7.26 -3.83
N ALA A 34 -7.43 6.53 -2.71
CA ALA A 34 -7.05 7.09 -1.41
C ALA A 34 -5.67 7.78 -1.44
N LEU A 35 -4.70 7.16 -2.14
CA LEU A 35 -3.35 7.72 -2.29
C LEU A 35 -3.23 8.84 -3.32
N ARG A 36 -4.30 9.17 -4.07
CA ARG A 36 -4.26 10.18 -5.13
C ARG A 36 -3.98 11.58 -4.57
N ASN A 37 -4.54 11.89 -3.41
CA ASN A 37 -4.38 13.19 -2.75
C ASN A 37 -3.08 13.29 -1.93
N ILE A 38 -2.48 12.15 -1.56
CA ILE A 38 -1.28 12.11 -0.71
C ILE A 38 0.00 12.07 -1.55
N ILE A 39 -0.04 11.39 -2.69
CA ILE A 39 1.16 11.12 -3.50
C ILE A 39 0.93 11.56 -4.93
N SER A 40 1.63 12.60 -5.37
CA SER A 40 1.54 13.15 -6.73
C SER A 40 2.16 12.22 -7.78
N ALA A 41 3.24 11.52 -7.44
CA ALA A 41 3.97 10.67 -8.39
C ALA A 41 3.26 9.32 -8.66
N LYS A 42 2.77 9.13 -9.91
CA LYS A 42 2.04 7.92 -10.35
C LYS A 42 2.79 6.60 -10.06
N ARG A 43 4.10 6.55 -10.32
CA ARG A 43 4.93 5.34 -10.10
C ARG A 43 5.01 4.96 -8.62
N MET A 44 5.21 5.95 -7.75
CA MET A 44 5.24 5.76 -6.29
C MET A 44 3.88 5.33 -5.77
N ARG A 45 2.81 6.03 -6.18
CA ARG A 45 1.43 5.72 -5.82
C ARG A 45 1.05 4.28 -6.14
N ASN A 46 1.30 3.84 -7.38
CA ASN A 46 1.02 2.46 -7.81
C ASN A 46 1.85 1.44 -7.01
N SER A 47 3.11 1.77 -6.72
CA SER A 47 4.00 0.87 -5.97
C SER A 47 3.57 0.71 -4.52
N ILE A 48 3.06 1.78 -3.90
CA ILE A 48 2.56 1.80 -2.52
C ILE A 48 1.20 1.10 -2.46
N ALA A 49 0.25 1.43 -3.34
CA ALA A 49 -1.05 0.77 -3.43
C ALA A 49 -0.90 -0.75 -3.57
N GLY A 50 -0.02 -1.22 -4.47
CA GLY A 50 0.22 -2.65 -4.63
C GLY A 50 0.92 -3.31 -3.43
N TYR A 51 1.72 -2.57 -2.66
CA TYR A 51 2.33 -3.09 -1.44
C TYR A 51 1.31 -3.19 -0.29
N ILE A 52 0.43 -2.19 -0.15
CA ILE A 52 -0.68 -2.19 0.81
C ILE A 52 -1.62 -3.37 0.57
N THR A 53 -2.06 -3.58 -0.68
CA THR A 53 -2.89 -4.74 -1.04
C THR A 53 -2.23 -6.06 -0.67
N ARG A 54 -0.92 -6.19 -0.88
CA ARG A 54 -0.17 -7.40 -0.52
C ARG A 54 -0.08 -7.61 0.99
N LEU A 55 0.06 -6.53 1.76
CA LEU A 55 0.06 -6.60 3.23
C LEU A 55 -1.30 -7.06 3.76
N LYS A 56 -2.39 -6.43 3.31
CA LYS A 56 -3.77 -6.78 3.72
C LYS A 56 -4.13 -8.22 3.36
N LYS A 57 -3.77 -8.69 2.17
CA LYS A 57 -3.95 -10.11 1.79
C LYS A 57 -3.21 -11.04 2.76
N ARG A 58 -1.96 -10.72 3.09
CA ARG A 58 -1.16 -11.53 4.04
C ARG A 58 -1.73 -11.50 5.47
N GLU A 59 -2.31 -10.38 5.89
CA GLU A 59 -3.00 -10.29 7.18
C GLU A 59 -4.29 -11.14 7.20
N ALA A 60 -5.05 -11.14 6.11
CA ALA A 60 -6.23 -11.99 5.96
C ALA A 60 -5.87 -13.48 6.00
N GLU A 61 -4.78 -13.87 5.33
CA GLU A 61 -4.28 -15.25 5.36
C GLU A 61 -3.78 -15.68 6.75
N LYS A 62 -3.17 -14.76 7.52
CA LYS A 62 -2.68 -15.04 8.88
C LYS A 62 -3.79 -15.17 9.93
N LYS A 63 -4.97 -14.62 9.68
CA LYS A 63 -6.14 -14.73 10.57
C LYS A 63 -6.92 -16.02 10.37
N LYS A 64 -6.55 -16.84 9.39
CA LYS A 64 -7.14 -18.14 9.08
C LYS A 64 -6.37 -19.26 9.77
#